data_AF-A0A090QVM5-F1
#
_entry.id   AF-A0A090QVM5-F1
#
_cell.length_a   1.000
_cell.length_b   1.000
_cell.length_c   1.000
_cell.angle_alpha   90.00
_cell.angle_beta   90.00
_cell.angle_gamma   90.00
#
_symmetry.space_group_name_H-M   'P 1'
#
loop_
_entity.id
_entity.type
_entity.pdbx_description
1 polymer ?
#
loop_
_entity_poly.entity_id
_entity_poly.type
_entity_poly.pdbx_seq_one_letter_code
_entity_poly.pdbx_strand_id
1 'polypeptide(L)'
;MLSHPYVVKLFALIEKYSPFEPLNTQAVIQKVATMASKFGAQLLNVSAKILGDATNFLINFMLMLFVLFFLLRDHDRIVAAIRHVLPLSRSQEDAVLDEVEQVAKSAVLGSLLTALAQGFAGGFAMWLSGFPGLFWGSMMAFASLIPVVGTALIWLPASLYLLLIGQWEWALFLAGWGAIVVGSIDNFLRPLLMQGSSGMSTC
;
A
#
# COMPACT_ATOMS: atom_id res chain seq x y z
N MET A 1 -1.32 -23.30 -42.30
CA MET A 1 -2.69 -23.74 -41.95
C MET A 1 -3.51 -22.53 -41.49
N LEU A 2 -3.94 -21.65 -42.40
CA LEU A 2 -4.69 -20.42 -42.08
C LEU A 2 -5.67 -20.09 -43.21
N SER A 3 -6.55 -21.04 -43.53
CA SER A 3 -7.59 -20.90 -44.54
C SER A 3 -8.92 -21.47 -44.02
N HIS A 4 -9.36 -20.93 -42.87
CA HIS A 4 -10.69 -21.25 -42.33
C HIS A 4 -11.70 -20.15 -42.74
N PRO A 5 -12.81 -20.50 -43.42
CA PRO A 5 -13.77 -19.55 -44.02
C PRO A 5 -14.51 -18.63 -43.02
N TYR A 6 -14.44 -18.92 -41.72
CA TYR A 6 -14.98 -18.04 -40.67
C TYR A 6 -14.10 -16.81 -40.41
N VAL A 7 -12.78 -16.91 -40.64
CA VAL A 7 -11.85 -15.80 -40.42
C VAL A 7 -12.09 -14.69 -41.44
N VAL A 8 -12.33 -15.04 -42.70
CA VAL A 8 -12.66 -14.09 -43.78
C VAL A 8 -14.01 -13.41 -43.54
N LYS A 9 -15.00 -14.14 -43.01
CA LYS A 9 -16.29 -13.54 -42.61
C LYS A 9 -16.16 -12.64 -41.39
N LEU A 10 -15.31 -12.99 -40.42
CA LEU A 10 -15.02 -12.16 -39.26
C LEU A 10 -14.34 -10.85 -39.70
N PHE A 11 -13.35 -10.92 -40.61
CA PHE A 11 -12.71 -9.75 -41.21
C PHE A 11 -13.72 -8.87 -41.99
N ALA A 12 -14.60 -9.47 -42.80
CA ALA A 12 -15.62 -8.72 -43.54
C ALA A 12 -16.71 -8.10 -42.64
N LEU A 13 -17.01 -8.70 -41.47
CA LEU A 13 -17.96 -8.14 -40.51
C LEU A 13 -17.35 -6.98 -39.71
N ILE A 14 -16.06 -7.07 -39.39
CA ILE A 14 -15.27 -6.02 -38.75
C ILE A 14 -15.13 -4.79 -39.67
N GLU A 15 -14.99 -5.01 -40.97
CA GLU A 15 -14.89 -3.96 -41.99
C GLU A 15 -16.22 -3.20 -42.19
N LYS A 16 -17.37 -3.86 -42.00
CA LYS A 16 -18.71 -3.27 -42.19
C LYS A 16 -19.19 -2.43 -41.01
N TYR A 17 -18.66 -2.66 -39.80
CA TYR A 17 -19.10 -1.97 -38.58
C TYR A 17 -18.01 -1.13 -37.91
N SER A 18 -16.81 -1.05 -38.48
CA SER A 18 -15.78 -0.19 -37.93
C SER A 18 -15.56 1.08 -38.75
N PRO A 19 -15.73 2.27 -38.14
CA PRO A 19 -15.25 3.53 -38.68
C PRO A 19 -13.72 3.63 -38.51
N PHE A 20 -12.97 2.63 -39.01
CA PHE A 20 -11.52 2.76 -39.12
C PHE A 20 -11.21 3.52 -40.42
N GLU A 21 -11.23 4.85 -40.32
CA GLU A 21 -10.25 5.66 -41.04
C GLU A 21 -8.88 4.97 -40.96
N PRO A 22 -8.07 4.94 -42.02
CA PRO A 22 -6.78 4.29 -41.99
C PRO A 22 -6.03 4.82 -40.77
N LEU A 23 -5.83 3.94 -39.77
CA LEU A 23 -5.14 4.25 -38.55
C LEU A 23 -3.78 4.81 -38.98
N ASN A 24 -3.64 6.13 -38.92
CA ASN A 24 -2.39 6.78 -39.23
C ASN A 24 -1.42 6.30 -38.16
N THR A 25 -0.59 5.31 -38.50
CA THR A 25 0.34 4.66 -37.58
C THR A 25 1.23 5.70 -36.90
N GLN A 26 1.47 6.82 -37.58
CA GLN A 26 2.18 7.98 -37.05
C GLN A 26 1.40 8.66 -35.92
N ALA A 27 0.08 8.83 -36.01
CA ALA A 27 -0.74 9.44 -34.96
C ALA A 27 -0.85 8.58 -33.69
N VAL A 28 -0.91 7.25 -33.82
CA VAL A 28 -0.89 6.33 -32.67
C VAL A 28 0.49 6.33 -32.02
N ILE A 29 1.57 6.27 -32.82
CA ILE A 29 2.94 6.37 -32.31
C ILE A 29 3.15 7.71 -31.60
N GLN A 30 2.61 8.81 -32.12
CA GLN A 30 2.75 10.14 -31.52
C GLN A 30 1.93 10.27 -30.23
N LYS A 31 0.74 9.67 -30.15
CA LYS A 31 -0.07 9.61 -28.92
C LYS A 31 0.59 8.74 -27.85
N VAL A 32 1.17 7.60 -28.23
CA VAL A 32 1.91 6.72 -27.31
C VAL A 32 3.20 7.40 -26.85
N ALA A 33 3.96 8.02 -27.75
CA ALA A 33 5.18 8.75 -27.43
C ALA A 33 4.91 9.97 -26.52
N THR A 34 3.82 10.71 -26.75
CA THR A 34 3.44 11.84 -25.89
C THR A 34 2.87 11.38 -24.54
N MET A 35 2.19 10.24 -24.45
CA MET A 35 1.82 9.63 -23.17
C MET A 35 3.04 9.13 -22.41
N ALA A 36 3.95 8.42 -23.08
CA ALA A 36 5.18 7.92 -22.48
C ALA A 36 6.08 9.05 -22.00
N SER A 37 6.23 10.12 -22.78
CA SER A 37 7.03 11.29 -22.39
C SER A 37 6.39 12.08 -21.25
N LYS A 38 5.05 12.24 -21.23
CA LYS A 38 4.33 12.83 -20.10
C LYS A 38 4.48 12.00 -18.84
N PHE A 39 4.33 10.68 -18.93
CA PHE A 39 4.52 9.77 -17.80
C PHE A 39 5.97 9.79 -17.30
N GLY A 40 6.95 9.79 -18.20
CA GLY A 40 8.37 9.91 -17.88
C GLY A 40 8.72 11.24 -17.21
N ALA A 41 8.24 12.37 -17.75
CA ALA A 41 8.44 13.69 -17.16
C ALA A 41 7.75 13.81 -15.78
N GLN A 42 6.56 13.23 -15.63
CA GLN A 42 5.84 13.20 -14.36
C GLN A 42 6.54 12.30 -13.34
N LEU A 43 7.08 11.15 -13.75
CA LEU A 43 7.93 10.28 -12.92
C LEU A 43 9.18 11.01 -12.42
N LEU A 44 9.87 11.76 -13.28
CA LEU A 44 11.05 12.54 -12.91
C LEU A 44 10.71 13.64 -11.91
N ASN A 45 9.62 14.38 -12.14
CA ASN A 45 9.16 15.42 -11.22
C ASN A 45 8.71 14.85 -9.87
N VAL A 46 8.01 13.71 -9.88
CA VAL A 46 7.63 13.00 -8.65
C VAL A 46 8.87 12.50 -7.92
N SER A 47 9.86 11.95 -8.63
CA SER A 47 11.11 11.46 -8.04
C SER A 47 11.92 12.59 -7.40
N ALA A 48 12.05 13.73 -8.09
CA ALA A 48 12.73 14.91 -7.57
C ALA A 48 12.00 15.49 -6.34
N LYS A 49 10.66 15.51 -6.38
CA LYS A 49 9.84 15.95 -5.24
C LYS A 49 9.97 15.03 -4.04
N ILE A 50 9.94 13.70 -4.25
CA ILE A 50 10.16 12.71 -3.20
C ILE A 50 11.54 12.89 -2.57
N LEU A 51 12.58 13.15 -3.36
CA LEU A 51 13.93 13.41 -2.84
C LEU A 51 14.01 14.68 -1.98
N GLY A 52 13.34 15.76 -2.42
CA GLY A 52 13.25 17.01 -1.63
C GLY A 52 12.46 16.82 -0.33
N ASP A 53 11.30 16.15 -0.42
CA ASP A 53 10.45 15.85 0.73
C ASP A 53 11.10 14.85 1.70
N ALA A 54 11.96 13.94 1.21
CA ALA A 54 12.70 12.99 2.05
C ALA A 54 13.61 13.69 3.06
N THR A 55 14.20 14.84 2.70
CA THR A 55 15.03 15.63 3.62
C THR A 55 14.19 16.25 4.73
N ASN A 56 13.04 16.85 4.37
CA ASN A 56 12.09 17.39 5.35
C ASN A 56 11.50 16.28 6.23
N PHE A 57 11.19 15.13 5.65
CA PHE A 57 10.75 13.94 6.38
C PHE A 57 11.83 13.51 7.38
N LEU A 58 13.10 13.42 6.97
CA LEU A 58 14.19 13.02 7.85
C LEU A 58 14.38 14.01 9.01
N ILE A 59 14.33 15.32 8.75
CA ILE A 59 14.42 16.36 9.79
C ILE A 59 13.24 16.24 10.76
N ASN A 60 12.00 16.14 10.26
CA ASN A 60 10.80 16.00 11.09
C ASN A 60 10.82 14.69 11.88
N PHE A 61 11.29 13.60 11.29
CA PHE A 61 11.44 12.31 11.94
C PHE A 61 12.47 12.36 13.07
N MET A 62 13.63 12.99 12.84
CA MET A 62 14.64 13.23 13.89
C MET A 62 14.09 14.12 15.01
N LEU A 63 13.37 15.18 14.68
CA LEU A 63 12.75 16.08 15.65
C LEU A 63 11.67 15.34 16.45
N MET A 64 10.82 14.55 15.80
CA MET A 64 9.83 13.70 16.45
C MET A 64 10.50 12.72 17.42
N LEU A 65 11.54 12.01 17.00
CA LEU A 65 12.28 11.08 17.87
C LEU A 65 12.94 11.82 19.04
N PHE A 66 13.48 13.01 18.81
CA PHE A 66 14.02 13.86 19.86
C PHE A 66 12.94 14.25 20.88
N VAL A 67 11.79 14.75 20.42
CA VAL A 67 10.65 15.10 21.29
C VAL A 67 10.14 13.88 22.05
N LEU A 68 9.96 12.75 21.35
CA LEU A 68 9.51 11.50 21.95
C LEU A 68 10.49 11.00 23.02
N PHE A 69 11.79 11.07 22.74
CA PHE A 69 12.82 10.71 23.71
C PHE A 69 12.73 11.57 24.97
N PHE A 70 12.61 12.90 24.84
CA PHE A 70 12.44 13.78 25.99
C PHE A 70 11.11 13.53 26.71
N LEU A 71 10.04 13.24 25.99
CA LEU A 71 8.74 12.92 26.57
C LEU A 71 8.78 11.63 27.39
N LEU A 72 9.44 10.58 26.89
CA LEU A 72 9.63 9.31 27.59
C LEU A 72 10.62 9.42 28.76
N ARG A 73 11.73 10.14 28.57
CA ARG A 73 12.74 10.35 29.61
C ARG A 73 12.20 11.17 30.78
N ASP A 74 11.52 12.27 30.46
CA ASP A 74 11.02 13.23 31.45
C ASP A 74 9.54 12.95 31.81
N HIS A 75 9.07 11.72 31.56
CA HIS A 75 7.66 11.34 31.70
C HIS A 75 7.12 11.66 33.09
N ASP A 76 7.87 11.38 34.16
CA ASP A 76 7.46 11.67 35.53
C ASP A 76 7.15 13.15 35.77
N ARG A 77 7.99 14.04 35.21
CA ARG A 77 7.84 15.50 35.36
C ARG A 77 6.67 16.01 34.54
N ILE A 78 6.49 15.49 33.32
CA ILE A 78 5.40 15.86 32.42
C ILE A 78 4.08 15.37 33.00
N VAL A 79 4.02 14.13 33.47
CA VAL A 79 2.85 13.54 34.13
C VAL A 79 2.52 14.30 35.42
N ALA A 80 3.50 14.65 36.25
CA ALA A 80 3.28 15.45 37.45
C ALA A 80 2.74 16.87 37.14
N ALA A 81 3.28 17.53 36.11
CA ALA A 81 2.80 18.84 35.67
C ALA A 81 1.36 18.76 35.12
N ILE A 82 1.06 17.73 34.32
CA ILE A 82 -0.28 17.45 33.82
C ILE A 82 -1.24 17.17 34.98
N ARG A 83 -0.87 16.33 35.96
CA ARG A 83 -1.68 16.05 37.16
C ARG A 83 -1.92 17.28 38.05
N HIS A 84 -1.03 18.27 38.01
CA HIS A 84 -1.22 19.52 38.75
C HIS A 84 -2.20 20.48 38.06
N VAL A 85 -2.25 20.43 36.72
CA VAL A 85 -3.17 21.24 35.89
C VAL A 85 -4.52 20.55 35.71
N LEU A 86 -4.54 19.22 35.64
CA LEU A 86 -5.70 18.36 35.61
C LEU A 86 -5.79 17.62 36.95
N PRO A 87 -6.55 18.12 37.93
CA PRO A 87 -6.75 17.46 39.23
C PRO A 87 -7.63 16.22 39.04
N LEU A 88 -7.04 15.17 38.46
CA LEU A 88 -7.68 13.88 38.24
C LEU A 88 -7.64 13.09 39.55
N SER A 89 -8.76 12.47 39.90
CA SER A 89 -8.80 11.49 41.00
C SER A 89 -8.01 10.24 40.62
N ARG A 90 -7.51 9.47 41.61
CA ARG A 90 -6.79 8.20 41.35
C ARG A 90 -7.58 7.25 40.43
N SER A 91 -8.90 7.22 40.58
CA SER A 91 -9.77 6.43 39.70
C SER A 91 -9.76 6.84 38.23
N GLN A 92 -9.51 8.12 37.93
CA GLN A 92 -9.40 8.61 36.55
C GLN A 92 -8.01 8.35 35.97
N GLU A 93 -6.95 8.36 36.79
CA GLU A 93 -5.61 7.98 36.34
C GLU A 93 -5.54 6.51 35.97
N ASP A 94 -6.07 5.63 36.81
CA ASP A 94 -6.13 4.19 36.56
C ASP A 94 -6.92 3.90 35.28
N ALA A 95 -8.07 4.56 35.09
CA ALA A 95 -8.88 4.41 33.88
C ALA A 95 -8.12 4.85 32.60
N VAL A 96 -7.33 5.91 32.66
CA VAL A 96 -6.52 6.37 31.50
C VAL A 96 -5.39 5.40 31.20
N LEU A 97 -4.72 4.87 32.23
CA LEU A 97 -3.64 3.89 32.04
C LEU A 97 -4.18 2.59 31.44
N ASP A 98 -5.33 2.11 31.92
CA ASP A 98 -6.00 0.92 31.38
C ASP A 98 -6.39 1.12 29.91
N GLU A 99 -6.95 2.29 29.57
CA GLU A 99 -7.31 2.62 28.18
C GLU A 99 -6.06 2.67 27.27
N VAL A 100 -4.97 3.30 27.74
CA VAL A 100 -3.71 3.35 26.98
C VAL A 100 -3.14 1.95 26.78
N GLU A 101 -3.17 1.09 27.80
CA GLU A 101 -2.73 -0.29 27.70
C GLU A 101 -3.59 -1.08 26.69
N GLN A 102 -4.91 -0.92 26.75
CA GLN A 102 -5.84 -1.56 25.83
C GLN A 102 -5.63 -1.11 24.38
N VAL A 103 -5.45 0.18 24.15
CA VAL A 103 -5.15 0.75 22.83
C VAL A 103 -3.80 0.26 22.31
N ALA A 104 -2.76 0.25 23.15
CA ALA A 104 -1.43 -0.24 22.78
C ALA A 104 -1.46 -1.72 22.41
N LYS A 105 -2.10 -2.57 23.22
CA LYS A 105 -2.29 -4.00 22.92
C LYS A 105 -3.04 -4.20 21.61
N SER A 106 -4.14 -3.46 21.41
CA SER A 106 -4.94 -3.54 20.17
C SER A 106 -4.13 -3.11 18.94
N ALA A 107 -3.31 -2.06 19.06
CA ALA A 107 -2.46 -1.58 17.98
C ALA A 107 -1.37 -2.60 17.59
N VAL A 108 -0.71 -3.22 18.58
CA VAL A 108 0.33 -4.24 18.36
C VAL A 108 -0.26 -5.52 17.76
N LEU A 109 -1.38 -6.02 18.30
CA LEU A 109 -2.07 -7.18 17.73
C LEU A 109 -2.60 -6.87 16.33
N GLY A 110 -3.08 -5.64 16.13
CA GLY A 110 -3.55 -5.15 14.84
C GLY A 110 -2.48 -5.18 13.76
N SER A 111 -1.31 -4.61 14.05
CA SER A 111 -0.19 -4.58 13.12
C SER A 111 0.35 -5.98 12.81
N LEU A 112 0.45 -6.86 13.82
CA LEU A 112 0.92 -8.23 13.63
C LEU A 112 -0.03 -9.06 12.75
N LEU A 113 -1.33 -9.00 13.02
CA LEU A 113 -2.34 -9.70 12.21
C LEU A 113 -2.36 -9.19 10.77
N THR A 114 -2.23 -7.87 10.60
CA THR A 114 -2.15 -7.25 9.26
C THR A 114 -0.92 -7.73 8.50
N ALA A 115 0.24 -7.76 9.15
CA ALA A 115 1.48 -8.24 8.55
C ALA A 115 1.40 -9.70 8.10
N LEU A 116 0.81 -10.56 8.94
CA LEU A 116 0.59 -11.97 8.59
C LEU A 116 -0.37 -12.13 7.41
N ALA A 117 -1.49 -11.41 7.42
CA ALA A 117 -2.47 -11.46 6.35
C ALA A 117 -1.90 -10.96 5.02
N GLN A 118 -1.17 -9.84 5.02
CA GLN A 118 -0.54 -9.29 3.84
C GLN A 118 0.62 -10.16 3.34
N GLY A 119 1.45 -10.68 4.23
CA GLY A 119 2.53 -11.60 3.86
C GLY A 119 2.01 -12.89 3.22
N PHE A 120 0.91 -13.44 3.76
CA PHE A 120 0.27 -14.62 3.20
C PHE A 120 -0.38 -14.33 1.85
N ALA A 121 -1.23 -13.31 1.76
CA ALA A 121 -1.91 -12.95 0.51
C ALA A 121 -0.94 -12.51 -0.59
N GLY A 122 0.11 -11.78 -0.21
CA GLY A 122 1.18 -11.34 -1.11
C GLY A 122 2.09 -12.49 -1.54
N GLY A 123 2.52 -13.33 -0.60
CA GLY A 123 3.32 -14.52 -0.89
C GLY A 123 2.60 -15.51 -1.79
N PHE A 124 1.29 -15.68 -1.61
CA PHE A 124 0.44 -16.51 -2.47
C PHE A 124 0.39 -15.97 -3.90
N ALA A 125 0.17 -14.66 -4.07
CA ALA A 125 0.17 -14.04 -5.40
C ALA A 125 1.55 -14.12 -6.08
N MET A 126 2.64 -13.91 -5.32
CA MET A 126 4.01 -14.05 -5.84
C MET A 126 4.31 -15.48 -6.27
N TRP A 127 3.87 -16.48 -5.49
CA TRP A 127 4.00 -17.88 -5.84
C TRP A 127 3.28 -18.24 -7.15
N LEU A 128 2.03 -17.78 -7.31
CA LEU A 128 1.26 -17.98 -8.54
C LEU A 128 1.93 -17.36 -9.76
N SER A 129 2.52 -16.18 -9.60
CA SER A 129 3.25 -15.47 -10.66
C SER A 129 4.66 -16.02 -10.92
N GLY A 130 5.04 -17.15 -10.31
CA GLY A 130 6.32 -17.83 -10.55
C GLY A 130 7.51 -17.36 -9.70
N PHE A 131 7.28 -16.50 -8.71
CA PHE A 131 8.32 -16.10 -7.75
C PHE A 131 8.36 -17.02 -6.52
N PRO A 132 9.48 -17.04 -5.76
CA PRO A 132 9.55 -17.76 -4.49
C PRO A 132 8.58 -17.17 -3.44
N GLY A 133 7.40 -17.78 -3.30
CA GLY A 133 6.31 -17.23 -2.48
C GLY A 133 6.65 -17.04 -1.01
N LEU A 134 7.38 -17.97 -0.40
CA LEU A 134 7.76 -17.86 1.02
C LEU A 134 8.69 -16.67 1.25
N PHE A 135 9.71 -16.50 0.41
CA PHE A 135 10.67 -15.40 0.52
C PHE A 135 9.98 -14.04 0.34
N TRP A 136 9.23 -13.87 -0.76
CA TRP A 136 8.58 -12.60 -1.05
C TRP A 136 7.39 -12.31 -0.12
N GLY A 137 6.68 -13.34 0.33
CA GLY A 137 5.63 -13.20 1.34
C GLY A 137 6.18 -12.76 2.69
N SER A 138 7.30 -13.33 3.15
CA SER A 138 8.00 -12.86 4.35
C SER A 138 8.47 -11.42 4.19
N MET A 139 9.05 -11.06 3.04
CA MET A 139 9.43 -9.67 2.76
C MET A 139 8.23 -8.72 2.80
N MET A 140 7.08 -9.11 2.26
CA MET A 140 5.86 -8.30 2.32
C MET A 140 5.33 -8.16 3.76
N ALA A 141 5.40 -9.20 4.58
CA ALA A 141 5.04 -9.11 6.01
C ALA A 141 5.96 -8.17 6.80
N PHE A 142 7.26 -8.13 6.48
CA PHE A 142 8.15 -7.14 7.10
C PHE A 142 7.90 -5.74 6.56
N ALA A 143 7.67 -5.61 5.25
CA ALA A 143 7.45 -4.32 4.63
C ALA A 143 6.13 -3.67 5.06
N SER A 144 5.09 -4.45 5.40
CA SER A 144 3.81 -3.92 5.91
C SER A 144 3.93 -3.17 7.23
N LEU A 145 5.00 -3.43 8.00
CA LEU A 145 5.27 -2.66 9.22
C LEU A 145 5.63 -1.22 8.91
N ILE A 146 6.02 -0.91 7.67
CA ILE A 146 6.31 0.43 7.17
C ILE A 146 5.00 1.04 6.63
N PRO A 147 4.42 2.05 7.30
CA PRO A 147 3.19 2.70 6.85
C PRO A 147 3.36 3.35 5.47
N VAL A 148 2.25 3.51 4.74
CA VAL A 148 2.12 4.28 3.48
C VAL A 148 2.74 3.65 2.23
N VAL A 149 3.84 2.90 2.32
CA VAL A 149 4.56 2.36 1.13
C VAL A 149 4.74 0.84 1.16
N GLY A 150 4.58 0.21 2.33
CA GLY A 150 5.06 -1.13 2.68
C GLY A 150 5.07 -2.17 1.57
N THR A 151 3.92 -2.81 1.31
CA THR A 151 3.84 -3.94 0.38
C THR A 151 3.88 -3.53 -1.10
N ALA A 152 3.46 -2.31 -1.41
CA ALA A 152 3.49 -1.74 -2.77
C ALA A 152 4.91 -1.65 -3.33
N LEU A 153 5.90 -1.43 -2.47
CA LEU A 153 7.31 -1.41 -2.84
C LEU A 153 7.81 -2.76 -3.41
N ILE A 154 7.09 -3.86 -3.13
CA ILE A 154 7.47 -5.20 -3.57
C ILE A 154 6.66 -5.61 -4.80
N TRP A 155 5.32 -5.57 -4.74
CA TRP A 155 4.50 -6.09 -5.84
C TRP A 155 4.51 -5.18 -7.07
N LEU A 156 4.71 -3.87 -6.91
CA LEU A 156 4.69 -2.92 -8.02
C LEU A 156 5.93 -3.11 -8.93
N PRO A 157 7.17 -3.15 -8.43
CA PRO A 157 8.33 -3.52 -9.25
C PRO A 157 8.26 -4.95 -9.80
N ALA A 158 7.72 -5.90 -9.03
CA ALA A 158 7.55 -7.28 -9.50
C ALA A 158 6.57 -7.39 -10.68
N SER A 159 5.45 -6.66 -10.64
CA SER A 159 4.50 -6.60 -11.76
C SER A 159 5.11 -5.93 -12.99
N LEU A 160 5.91 -4.88 -12.81
CA LEU A 160 6.64 -4.24 -13.90
C LEU A 160 7.68 -5.19 -14.51
N TYR A 161 8.38 -5.96 -13.69
CA TYR A 161 9.33 -6.98 -14.17
C TYR A 161 8.63 -8.03 -15.04
N LEU A 162 7.47 -8.55 -14.61
CA LEU A 162 6.66 -9.49 -15.40
C LEU A 162 6.23 -8.90 -16.74
N LEU A 163 5.90 -7.60 -16.76
CA LEU A 163 5.57 -6.88 -18.00
C LEU A 163 6.77 -6.83 -18.96
N LEU A 164 7.97 -6.55 -18.44
CA LEU A 164 9.21 -6.44 -19.24
C LEU A 164 9.63 -7.77 -19.86
N ILE A 165 9.40 -8.90 -19.18
CA ILE A 165 9.69 -10.23 -19.71
C ILE A 165 8.56 -10.77 -20.62
N GLY A 166 7.52 -9.98 -20.89
CA GLY A 166 6.43 -10.34 -21.79
C GLY A 166 5.36 -11.24 -21.18
N GLN A 167 5.27 -11.34 -19.85
CA GLN A 167 4.22 -12.09 -19.13
C GLN A 167 3.10 -11.14 -18.65
N TRP A 168 2.29 -10.67 -19.60
CA TRP A 168 1.27 -9.64 -19.36
C TRP A 168 0.10 -10.14 -18.50
N GLU A 169 -0.28 -11.41 -18.61
CA GLU A 169 -1.34 -12.02 -17.79
C GLU A 169 -0.99 -11.95 -16.29
N TRP A 170 0.21 -12.41 -15.93
CA TRP A 170 0.69 -12.39 -14.54
C TRP A 170 1.01 -10.99 -14.04
N ALA A 171 1.49 -10.09 -14.90
CA ALA A 171 1.70 -8.70 -14.55
C ALA A 171 0.37 -8.01 -14.15
N LEU A 172 -0.68 -8.21 -14.93
CA LEU A 172 -1.99 -7.61 -14.68
C LEU A 172 -2.68 -8.25 -13.46
N PHE A 173 -2.55 -9.57 -13.31
CA PHE A 173 -3.00 -10.28 -12.12
C PHE A 173 -2.33 -9.76 -10.85
N LEU A 174 -0.99 -9.67 -10.83
CA LEU A 174 -0.24 -9.24 -9.65
C LEU A 174 -0.53 -7.77 -9.30
N ALA A 175 -0.65 -6.90 -10.31
CA ALA A 175 -1.01 -5.51 -10.11
C ALA A 175 -2.44 -5.35 -9.57
N GLY A 176 -3.41 -6.10 -10.12
CA GLY A 176 -4.79 -6.10 -9.66
C GLY A 176 -4.93 -6.67 -8.24
N TRP A 177 -4.29 -7.81 -7.97
CA TRP A 177 -4.29 -8.45 -6.65
C TRP A 177 -3.60 -7.57 -5.59
N GLY A 178 -2.45 -6.99 -5.91
CA GLY A 178 -1.74 -6.09 -5.02
C GLY A 178 -2.56 -4.84 -4.67
N ALA A 179 -3.20 -4.22 -5.66
CA ALA A 179 -4.01 -3.02 -5.43
C ALA A 179 -5.31 -3.34 -4.67
N ILE A 180 -6.03 -4.40 -5.07
CA ILE A 180 -7.35 -4.71 -4.52
C ILE A 180 -7.23 -5.50 -3.22
N VAL A 181 -6.56 -6.65 -3.23
CA VAL A 181 -6.53 -7.56 -2.07
C VAL A 181 -5.57 -7.04 -1.02
N VAL A 182 -4.29 -6.85 -1.38
CA VAL A 182 -3.26 -6.44 -0.40
C VAL A 182 -3.51 -5.02 0.11
N GLY A 183 -3.92 -4.11 -0.77
CA GLY A 183 -4.33 -2.75 -0.41
C GLY A 183 -5.58 -2.70 0.48
N SER A 184 -6.56 -3.58 0.28
CA SER A 184 -7.75 -3.62 1.15
C SER A 184 -7.42 -4.14 2.56
N ILE A 185 -6.46 -5.06 2.71
CA ILE A 185 -6.09 -5.58 4.03
C ILE A 185 -5.66 -4.44 4.97
N ASP A 186 -4.83 -3.51 4.51
CA ASP A 186 -4.40 -2.35 5.31
C ASP A 186 -5.56 -1.40 5.66
N ASN A 187 -6.52 -1.24 4.74
CA ASN A 187 -7.66 -0.34 4.91
C ASN A 187 -8.75 -0.90 5.83
N PHE A 188 -8.90 -2.23 5.91
CA PHE A 188 -9.97 -2.88 6.69
C PHE A 188 -9.52 -3.39 8.06
N LEU A 189 -8.29 -3.89 8.21
CA LEU A 189 -7.86 -4.48 9.48
C LEU A 189 -7.63 -3.42 10.56
N ARG A 190 -7.12 -2.24 10.21
CA ARG A 190 -6.94 -1.14 11.18
C ARG A 190 -8.24 -0.73 11.87
N PRO A 191 -9.34 -0.42 11.15
CA PRO A 191 -10.62 -0.10 11.78
C PRO A 191 -11.25 -1.27 12.54
N LEU A 192 -11.23 -2.48 11.95
CA LEU A 192 -11.90 -3.65 12.52
C LEU A 192 -11.30 -4.04 13.89
N LEU A 193 -9.97 -3.95 14.01
CA LEU A 193 -9.25 -4.34 15.23
C LEU A 193 -9.30 -3.25 16.31
N MET A 194 -9.49 -1.98 15.94
CA MET A 194 -9.78 -0.90 16.88
C MET A 194 -11.23 -0.93 17.39
N GLN A 195 -12.19 -1.42 16.59
CA GLN A 195 -13.59 -1.55 16.99
C GLN A 195 -13.84 -2.68 18.01
N GLY A 196 -13.01 -3.72 18.03
CA GLY A 196 -13.14 -4.84 18.97
C GLY A 196 -12.98 -4.46 20.45
N SER A 197 -12.44 -3.27 20.74
CA SER A 197 -12.21 -2.75 22.09
C SER A 197 -13.34 -1.84 22.61
N SER A 198 -14.24 -1.36 21.75
CA SER A 198 -15.44 -0.66 22.20
C SER A 198 -16.54 -1.67 22.52
N GLY A 199 -16.40 -2.34 23.66
CA GLY A 199 -17.54 -2.91 24.37
C GLY A 199 -18.48 -1.78 24.77
N MET A 200 -19.30 -1.30 23.82
CA MET A 200 -20.49 -0.49 24.13
C MET A 200 -21.44 -1.39 24.91
N SER A 201 -21.21 -1.46 26.22
CA SER A 201 -22.24 -1.73 27.19
C SER A 201 -23.21 -0.56 27.08
N THR A 202 -24.16 -0.69 26.16
CA THR A 202 -25.34 0.13 26.15
C THR A 202 -26.09 -0.24 27.44
N CYS A 203 -26.14 0.72 28.36
CA CYS A 203 -26.97 0.68 29.56
C CYS A 203 -28.44 0.39 29.21
#